data_AF-A0A3D3I7H1-F1
#
_entry.id   AF-A0A3D3I7H1-F1
#
_cell.length_a   1.000
_cell.length_b   1.000
_cell.length_c   1.000
_cell.angle_alpha   90.00
_cell.angle_beta   90.00
_cell.angle_gamma   90.00
#
_symmetry.space_group_name_H-M   'P 1'
#
loop_
_entity.id
_entity.type
_entity.pdbx_description
1 polymer ?
#
loop_
_entity_poly.entity_id
_entity_poly.type
_entity_poly.pdbx_seq_one_letter_code
_entity_poly.pdbx_strand_id
1 'polypeptide(L)'
;MKCIIYCFIALPLGLFAQYQVMSVAGVEPNQTIVTRYDKGFVIKNSGERMEGNIQLKVKKSDTVEVRFKGEDGKKVFSRNTLKAFGLLKTASDYREAKTPGKNFHPGTIVLKNGKQLNGRIAIRGLTDAEEYSFFYSSILLEKADKFVSIIPAEKIKKVQQHINGKTLVYENYKNGILQRIVDGPMIVMRNPFPTTARSGLNNLVNQAADSVAKEMAERSLERHLGDAVSGDAEAQDQIAEDLENARELSNTDARFMQNEYLIKTRAGDGVTIIQPDNFDSWVAGLKANCAALSDRRDLMKYNKIYALVRFYNTSCH
;
A
#
# COMPACT_ATOMS: atom_id res chain seq x y z
N MET A 1 -34.67 28.16 40.02
CA MET A 1 -33.63 28.00 38.98
C MET A 1 -33.15 26.56 39.02
N LYS A 2 -33.45 25.76 37.98
CA LYS A 2 -33.05 24.34 37.90
C LYS A 2 -31.74 24.25 37.13
N CYS A 3 -30.67 23.79 37.79
CA CYS A 3 -29.36 23.57 37.19
C CYS A 3 -29.35 22.19 36.52
N ILE A 4 -29.26 22.15 35.19
CA ILE A 4 -29.17 20.92 34.41
C ILE A 4 -27.68 20.55 34.30
N ILE A 5 -27.28 19.47 34.96
CA ILE A 5 -25.95 18.88 34.85
C ILE A 5 -25.91 18.05 33.56
N TYR A 6 -25.23 18.55 32.53
CA TYR A 6 -24.89 17.75 31.35
C TYR A 6 -23.71 16.84 31.67
N CYS A 7 -24.02 15.57 31.93
CA CYS A 7 -23.04 14.50 32.04
C CYS A 7 -22.58 14.12 30.62
N PHE A 8 -21.46 14.68 30.16
CA PHE A 8 -20.80 14.26 28.93
C PHE A 8 -20.16 12.89 29.15
N ILE A 9 -20.86 11.84 28.74
CA ILE A 9 -20.29 10.49 28.64
C ILE A 9 -19.32 10.50 27.46
N ALA A 10 -18.04 10.69 27.76
CA ALA A 10 -16.96 10.47 26.80
C ALA A 10 -16.86 8.97 26.49
N LEU A 11 -17.52 8.53 25.41
CA LEU A 11 -17.35 7.20 24.83
C LEU A 11 -15.90 7.06 24.32
N PRO A 12 -15.10 6.09 24.80
CA PRO A 12 -13.80 5.82 24.23
C PRO A 12 -14.00 5.16 22.85
N LEU A 13 -13.85 5.95 21.79
CA LEU A 13 -13.80 5.49 20.40
C LEU A 13 -12.51 4.71 20.13
N GLY A 14 -12.43 3.50 20.69
CA GLY A 14 -11.38 2.52 20.44
C GLY A 14 -11.54 1.87 19.08
N LEU A 15 -11.08 2.53 18.02
CA LEU A 15 -10.89 1.89 16.72
C LEU A 15 -9.53 1.20 16.70
N PHE A 16 -9.57 -0.11 16.95
CA PHE A 16 -8.45 -1.02 16.87
C PHE A 16 -7.92 -1.09 15.43
N ALA A 17 -6.69 -0.63 15.22
CA ALA A 17 -5.90 -1.05 14.09
C ALA A 17 -5.67 -2.56 14.25
N GLN A 18 -6.35 -3.38 13.45
CA GLN A 18 -5.99 -4.78 13.28
C GLN A 18 -4.60 -4.81 12.64
N TYR A 19 -3.59 -5.06 13.46
CA TYR A 19 -2.29 -5.52 13.00
C TYR A 19 -2.37 -7.04 12.87
N GLN A 20 -2.38 -7.53 11.64
CA GLN A 20 -1.90 -8.89 11.38
C GLN A 20 -0.39 -8.76 11.21
N VAL A 21 0.36 -9.51 12.01
CA VAL A 21 1.77 -9.75 11.71
C VAL A 21 1.78 -10.51 10.39
N MET A 22 2.39 -9.91 9.36
CA MET A 22 2.59 -10.58 8.09
C MET A 22 3.40 -11.85 8.32
N SER A 23 2.95 -12.93 7.66
CA SER A 23 3.73 -14.13 7.38
C SER A 23 5.21 -13.79 7.23
N VAL A 24 6.05 -14.42 8.04
CA VAL A 24 7.50 -14.32 7.86
C VAL A 24 7.84 -15.23 6.70
N ALA A 25 8.10 -14.66 5.52
CA ALA A 25 8.59 -15.43 4.37
C ALA A 25 9.90 -16.14 4.75
N GLY A 26 10.02 -17.44 4.42
CA GLY A 26 11.25 -18.21 4.60
C GLY A 26 11.33 -19.12 5.85
N VAL A 27 10.23 -19.39 6.55
CA VAL A 27 10.22 -20.38 7.65
C VAL A 27 9.89 -21.75 7.09
N GLU A 28 10.83 -22.70 7.16
CA GLU A 28 10.57 -24.09 6.75
C GLU A 28 9.38 -24.70 7.54
N PRO A 29 8.62 -25.65 6.96
CA PRO A 29 7.40 -26.20 7.57
C PRO A 29 7.57 -26.78 8.98
N ASN A 30 8.80 -27.08 9.42
CA ASN A 30 9.08 -27.62 10.75
C ASN A 30 9.80 -26.64 11.68
N GLN A 31 10.10 -25.43 11.23
CA GLN A 31 10.86 -24.47 12.01
C GLN A 31 9.94 -23.68 12.95
N THR A 32 10.37 -23.58 14.21
CA THR A 32 9.76 -22.70 15.22
C THR A 32 10.70 -21.55 15.48
N ILE A 33 10.24 -20.33 15.26
CA ILE A 33 10.99 -19.10 15.53
C ILE A 33 10.43 -18.46 16.78
N VAL A 34 11.31 -18.06 17.70
CA VAL A 34 10.94 -17.28 18.87
C VAL A 34 11.65 -15.93 18.78
N THR A 35 10.88 -14.84 18.74
CA THR A 35 11.47 -13.49 18.65
C THR A 35 12.10 -13.09 19.98
N ARG A 36 12.84 -11.99 20.01
CA ARG A 36 13.25 -11.37 21.28
C ARG A 36 12.05 -10.68 21.92
N TYR A 37 12.12 -10.42 23.23
CA TYR A 37 11.17 -9.52 23.87
C TYR A 37 11.40 -8.10 23.38
N ASP A 38 10.32 -7.43 22.99
CA ASP A 38 10.31 -6.03 22.58
C ASP A 38 9.03 -5.34 23.08
N LYS A 39 9.06 -4.02 23.24
CA LYS A 39 7.93 -3.25 23.76
C LYS A 39 6.73 -3.40 22.84
N GLY A 40 5.59 -3.76 23.40
CA GLY A 40 4.39 -4.10 22.65
C GLY A 40 3.13 -4.11 23.50
N PHE A 41 2.06 -4.57 22.86
CA PHE A 41 0.75 -4.70 23.49
C PHE A 41 0.09 -6.00 23.09
N VAL A 42 -0.86 -6.42 23.91
CA VAL A 42 -1.85 -7.47 23.59
C VAL A 42 -3.24 -6.94 23.91
N ILE A 43 -4.23 -7.33 23.10
CA ILE A 43 -5.64 -7.05 23.31
C ILE A 43 -6.37 -8.38 23.30
N LYS A 44 -6.97 -8.75 24.43
CA LYS A 44 -7.78 -9.97 24.54
C LYS A 44 -9.08 -9.84 23.74
N ASN A 45 -9.74 -10.97 23.47
CA ASN A 45 -11.07 -10.96 22.86
C ASN A 45 -12.13 -10.19 23.67
N SER A 46 -11.95 -10.07 24.99
CA SER A 46 -12.76 -9.21 25.86
C SER A 46 -12.59 -7.70 25.59
N GLY A 47 -11.57 -7.29 24.82
CA GLY A 47 -11.21 -5.89 24.59
C GLY A 47 -10.19 -5.34 25.59
N GLU A 48 -9.84 -6.08 26.64
CA GLU A 48 -8.81 -5.69 27.61
C GLU A 48 -7.45 -5.55 26.91
N ARG A 49 -6.85 -4.36 27.01
CA ARG A 49 -5.52 -4.03 26.48
C ARG A 49 -4.50 -4.07 27.60
N MET A 50 -3.39 -4.77 27.37
CA MET A 50 -2.23 -4.80 28.26
C MET A 50 -0.99 -4.36 27.48
N GLU A 51 -0.17 -3.51 28.09
CA GLU A 51 1.09 -3.02 27.52
C GLU A 51 2.27 -3.55 28.34
N GLY A 52 3.34 -3.93 27.65
CA GLY A 52 4.49 -4.60 28.26
C GLY A 52 5.51 -4.99 27.20
N ASN A 53 6.30 -6.03 27.46
CA ASN A 53 7.16 -6.61 26.43
C ASN A 53 6.51 -7.86 25.85
N ILE A 54 6.51 -8.01 24.54
CA ILE A 54 6.00 -9.20 23.85
C ILE A 54 7.11 -9.96 23.14
N GLN A 55 6.98 -11.27 23.10
CA GLN A 55 7.78 -12.20 22.32
C GLN A 55 6.81 -13.09 21.54
N LEU A 56 7.03 -13.22 20.24
CA LEU A 56 6.21 -14.05 19.36
C LEU A 56 6.87 -15.41 19.18
N LYS A 57 6.06 -16.46 19.24
CA LYS A 57 6.43 -17.80 18.77
C LYS A 57 5.70 -18.05 17.46
N VAL A 58 6.47 -18.18 16.39
CA VAL A 58 5.99 -18.43 15.04
C VAL A 58 6.31 -19.88 14.67
N LYS A 59 5.33 -20.60 14.14
CA LYS A 59 5.47 -21.97 13.64
C LYS A 59 4.74 -22.07 12.32
N LYS A 60 5.37 -22.63 11.27
CA LYS A 60 4.78 -22.71 9.92
C LYS A 60 4.26 -21.35 9.43
N SER A 61 5.05 -20.30 9.64
CA SER A 61 4.70 -18.91 9.28
C SER A 61 3.47 -18.31 9.97
N ASP A 62 2.86 -19.00 10.93
CA ASP A 62 1.77 -18.46 11.77
C ASP A 62 2.26 -18.18 13.19
N THR A 63 1.75 -17.10 13.78
CA THR A 63 2.01 -16.79 15.19
C THR A 63 1.12 -17.68 16.04
N VAL A 64 1.71 -18.63 16.77
CA VAL A 64 0.96 -19.58 17.60
C VAL A 64 0.83 -19.14 19.05
N GLU A 65 1.85 -18.44 19.58
CA GLU A 65 1.84 -17.93 20.96
C GLU A 65 2.39 -16.49 21.01
N VAL A 66 1.81 -15.69 21.90
CA VAL A 66 2.32 -14.38 22.30
C VAL A 66 2.68 -14.43 23.78
N ARG A 67 3.97 -14.37 24.08
CA ARG A 67 4.49 -14.30 25.44
C ARG A 67 4.59 -12.85 25.85
N PHE A 68 3.90 -12.48 26.92
CA PHE A 68 3.81 -11.11 27.42
C PHE A 68 4.54 -11.02 28.77
N LYS A 69 5.35 -9.98 28.97
CA LYS A 69 6.01 -9.64 30.24
C LYS A 69 5.58 -8.23 30.65
N GLY A 70 4.66 -8.16 31.62
CA GLY A 70 4.19 -6.92 32.24
C GLY A 70 4.63 -6.80 33.69
N GLU A 71 4.00 -5.89 34.44
CA GLU A 71 4.27 -5.67 35.88
C GLU A 71 3.92 -6.90 36.72
N ASP A 72 2.80 -7.57 36.43
CA ASP A 72 2.37 -8.81 37.08
C ASP A 72 3.22 -10.05 36.69
N GLY A 73 4.31 -9.86 35.95
CA GLY A 73 5.17 -10.94 35.47
C GLY A 73 4.83 -11.45 34.06
N LYS A 74 5.14 -12.73 33.82
CA LYS A 74 5.04 -13.35 32.48
C LYS A 74 3.69 -14.05 32.29
N LYS A 75 3.03 -13.79 31.18
CA LYS A 75 1.77 -14.43 30.74
C LYS A 75 1.97 -14.98 29.33
N VAL A 76 1.35 -16.10 29.00
CA VAL A 76 1.38 -16.70 27.65
C VAL A 76 -0.03 -16.72 27.10
N PHE A 77 -0.21 -16.16 25.91
CA PHE A 77 -1.48 -16.12 25.22
C PHE A 77 -1.40 -16.97 23.95
N SER A 78 -2.38 -17.85 23.77
CA SER A 78 -2.62 -18.47 22.46
C SER A 78 -3.12 -17.40 21.48
N ARG A 79 -2.73 -17.51 20.21
CA ARG A 79 -3.12 -16.53 19.17
C ARG A 79 -4.63 -16.29 19.07
N ASN A 80 -5.43 -17.35 19.25
CA ASN A 80 -6.89 -17.30 19.14
C ASN A 80 -7.59 -16.63 20.34
N THR A 81 -6.91 -16.43 21.47
CA THR A 81 -7.47 -15.70 22.63
C THR A 81 -7.25 -14.19 22.54
N LEU A 82 -6.47 -13.75 21.56
CA LEU A 82 -6.14 -12.36 21.31
C LEU A 82 -6.89 -11.81 20.11
N LYS A 83 -7.54 -10.68 20.32
CA LYS A 83 -8.13 -9.85 19.27
C LYS A 83 -7.04 -9.19 18.44
N ALA A 84 -6.00 -8.70 19.09
CA ALA A 84 -4.85 -8.06 18.44
C ALA A 84 -3.62 -8.11 19.35
N PHE A 85 -2.44 -7.97 18.76
CA PHE A 85 -1.18 -7.72 19.44
C PHE A 85 -0.25 -7.02 18.47
N GLY A 86 0.81 -6.41 18.98
CA GLY A 86 1.77 -5.72 18.14
C GLY A 86 2.84 -5.00 18.93
N LEU A 87 3.86 -4.53 18.21
CA LEU A 87 4.92 -3.74 18.80
C LEU A 87 4.45 -2.29 19.01
N LEU A 88 4.96 -1.69 20.08
CA LEU A 88 4.77 -0.28 20.40
C LEU A 88 6.00 0.48 19.88
N LYS A 89 5.95 0.85 18.61
CA LYS A 89 7.00 1.63 17.95
C LYS A 89 6.71 3.12 18.06
N THR A 90 7.76 3.90 18.19
CA THR A 90 7.79 5.36 18.23
C THR A 90 8.46 5.88 16.96
N ALA A 91 8.37 7.18 16.66
CA ALA A 91 9.02 7.74 15.49
C ALA A 91 10.54 7.49 15.46
N SER A 92 11.21 7.46 16.62
CA SER A 92 12.65 7.20 16.74
C SER A 92 13.06 5.76 16.40
N ASP A 93 12.11 4.81 16.41
CA ASP A 93 12.39 3.44 15.99
C ASP A 93 12.52 3.32 14.46
N TYR A 94 12.14 4.36 13.71
CA TYR A 94 12.25 4.39 12.27
C TYR A 94 13.44 5.25 11.85
N ARG A 95 14.29 4.69 10.98
CA ARG A 95 15.44 5.42 10.43
C ARG A 95 14.95 6.60 9.59
N GLU A 96 15.60 7.75 9.75
CA GLU A 96 15.41 8.89 8.86
C GLU A 96 15.84 8.53 7.44
N ALA A 97 14.95 8.78 6.50
CA ALA A 97 15.19 8.55 5.09
C ALA A 97 15.69 9.83 4.41
N LYS A 98 16.50 9.66 3.36
CA LYS A 98 16.93 10.78 2.50
C LYS A 98 15.75 11.48 1.81
N THR A 99 14.68 10.74 1.51
CA THR A 99 13.47 11.27 0.88
C THR A 99 12.58 11.92 1.95
N PRO A 100 12.30 13.23 1.88
CA PRO A 100 11.54 13.93 2.93
C PRO A 100 10.16 13.33 3.23
N GLY A 101 9.41 12.88 2.20
CA GLY A 101 8.09 12.26 2.42
C GLY A 101 8.11 10.96 3.24
N LYS A 102 9.29 10.32 3.32
CA LYS A 102 9.53 9.16 4.18
C LYS A 102 9.93 9.58 5.61
N ASN A 103 9.92 10.84 5.98
CA ASN A 103 10.12 11.26 7.37
C ASN A 103 8.81 11.71 8.00
N PHE A 104 8.77 11.76 9.33
CA PHE A 104 7.58 12.14 10.08
C PHE A 104 7.35 13.66 10.03
N HIS A 105 6.34 14.06 9.27
CA HIS A 105 5.93 15.45 9.06
C HIS A 105 4.45 15.65 9.42
N PRO A 106 4.00 16.85 9.84
CA PRO A 106 2.59 17.09 10.11
C PRO A 106 1.70 16.74 8.92
N GLY A 107 0.58 16.08 9.15
CA GLY A 107 -0.31 15.68 8.07
C GLY A 107 -1.64 15.08 8.52
N THR A 108 -2.44 14.79 7.51
CA THR A 108 -3.81 14.28 7.65
C THR A 108 -4.00 13.08 6.73
N ILE A 109 -4.64 12.04 7.25
CA ILE A 109 -5.05 10.85 6.51
C ILE A 109 -6.58 10.84 6.47
N VAL A 110 -7.15 10.81 5.28
CA VAL A 110 -8.58 10.58 5.06
C VAL A 110 -8.76 9.12 4.69
N LEU A 111 -9.49 8.37 5.50
CA LEU A 111 -9.82 6.97 5.24
C LEU A 111 -10.97 6.84 4.24
N LYS A 112 -11.14 5.65 3.64
CA LYS A 112 -12.23 5.36 2.70
C LYS A 112 -13.62 5.52 3.32
N ASN A 113 -13.75 5.29 4.63
CA ASN A 113 -14.98 5.54 5.40
C ASN A 113 -15.21 7.02 5.74
N GLY A 114 -14.39 7.95 5.22
CA GLY A 114 -14.50 9.39 5.46
C GLY A 114 -13.85 9.87 6.75
N LYS A 115 -13.44 8.98 7.67
CA LYS A 115 -12.78 9.37 8.92
C LYS A 115 -11.44 10.05 8.63
N GLN A 116 -11.17 11.14 9.33
CA GLN A 116 -9.89 11.84 9.27
C GLN A 116 -9.03 11.49 10.49
N LEU A 117 -7.74 11.27 10.24
CA LEU A 117 -6.71 11.06 11.26
C LEU A 117 -5.65 12.14 11.09
N ASN A 118 -5.39 12.90 12.17
CA ASN A 118 -4.37 13.94 12.19
C ASN A 118 -3.19 13.49 13.05
N GLY A 119 -1.98 13.90 12.66
CA GLY A 119 -0.77 13.60 13.41
C GLY A 119 0.49 13.91 12.60
N ARG A 120 1.63 13.35 13.02
CA ARG A 120 2.82 13.33 12.18
C ARG A 120 2.80 12.05 11.36
N ILE A 121 2.93 12.18 10.05
CA ILE A 121 2.83 11.06 9.12
C ILE A 121 4.12 10.88 8.35
N ALA A 122 4.43 9.64 8.01
CA ALA A 122 5.53 9.28 7.12
C ALA A 122 5.06 8.21 6.14
N ILE A 123 5.50 8.31 4.89
CA ILE A 123 5.06 7.41 3.83
C ILE A 123 6.00 6.21 3.75
N ARG A 124 5.47 4.99 3.61
CA ARG A 124 6.27 3.75 3.59
C ARG A 124 5.82 2.78 2.50
N GLY A 125 6.78 1.96 2.07
CA GLY A 125 6.53 0.69 1.38
C GLY A 125 6.22 -0.43 2.38
N LEU A 126 6.04 -1.68 1.93
CA LEU A 126 5.67 -2.81 2.80
C LEU A 126 6.86 -3.23 3.68
N THR A 127 8.09 -2.98 3.25
CA THR A 127 9.31 -3.40 3.95
C THR A 127 10.46 -2.37 3.80
N ASP A 128 11.32 -2.29 4.82
CA ASP A 128 12.52 -1.43 4.81
C ASP A 128 13.58 -1.89 3.79
N ALA A 129 13.39 -3.06 3.16
CA ALA A 129 14.26 -3.65 2.14
C ALA A 129 13.90 -3.25 0.70
N GLU A 130 12.95 -2.32 0.49
CA GLU A 130 12.31 -2.15 -0.83
C GLU A 130 13.05 -1.24 -1.81
N GLU A 131 13.85 -1.89 -2.65
CA GLU A 131 14.03 -1.57 -4.06
C GLU A 131 12.86 -2.12 -4.95
N TYR A 132 11.86 -2.78 -4.36
CA TYR A 132 10.93 -3.67 -5.10
C TYR A 132 9.42 -3.37 -4.97
N SER A 133 9.00 -2.31 -4.25
CA SER A 133 7.58 -1.92 -4.20
C SER A 133 7.29 -0.73 -5.11
N PHE A 134 6.37 -0.93 -6.06
CA PHE A 134 5.99 0.07 -7.07
C PHE A 134 5.14 1.21 -6.49
N PHE A 135 4.46 0.98 -5.36
CA PHE A 135 3.64 1.99 -4.71
C PHE A 135 3.97 2.06 -3.23
N TYR A 136 3.75 3.24 -2.64
CA TYR A 136 3.66 3.29 -1.19
C TYR A 136 2.43 2.50 -0.74
N SER A 137 2.64 1.56 0.15
CA SER A 137 1.64 0.59 0.59
C SER A 137 1.06 0.95 1.96
N SER A 138 1.67 1.90 2.67
CA SER A 138 1.20 2.32 3.98
C SER A 138 1.64 3.74 4.34
N ILE A 139 0.95 4.29 5.33
CA ILE A 139 1.31 5.53 6.02
C ILE A 139 1.54 5.21 7.49
N LEU A 140 2.71 5.57 8.00
CA LEU A 140 2.97 5.64 9.42
C LEU A 140 2.31 6.89 9.98
N LEU A 141 1.59 6.76 11.09
CA LEU A 141 0.93 7.85 11.80
C LEU A 141 1.39 7.85 13.26
N GLU A 142 2.21 8.82 13.62
CA GLU A 142 2.52 9.16 15.02
C GLU A 142 1.39 10.05 15.57
N LYS A 143 0.69 9.53 16.59
CA LYS A 143 -0.37 10.25 17.30
C LYS A 143 0.20 11.01 18.51
N ALA A 144 -0.66 11.67 19.27
CA ALA A 144 -0.28 12.44 20.46
C ALA A 144 0.44 11.60 21.54
N ASP A 145 0.12 10.30 21.61
CA ASP A 145 0.77 9.32 22.50
C ASP A 145 2.17 8.88 22.05
N LYS A 146 2.70 9.45 20.95
CA LYS A 146 4.01 9.17 20.35
C LYS A 146 4.18 7.76 19.78
N PHE A 147 3.13 6.94 19.83
CA PHE A 147 3.16 5.63 19.17
C PHE A 147 2.79 5.76 17.70
N VAL A 148 3.46 4.96 16.89
CA VAL A 148 3.29 4.90 15.45
C VAL A 148 2.27 3.83 15.10
N SER A 149 1.23 4.24 14.39
CA SER A 149 0.25 3.36 13.76
C SER A 149 0.59 3.18 12.28
N ILE A 150 0.59 1.96 11.75
CA ILE A 150 0.69 1.67 10.33
C ILE A 150 -0.74 1.65 9.77
N ILE A 151 -1.03 2.57 8.87
CA ILE A 151 -2.29 2.66 8.16
C ILE A 151 -2.07 2.13 6.74
N PRO A 152 -2.63 0.96 6.40
CA PRO A 152 -2.38 0.33 5.12
C PRO A 152 -3.20 1.01 4.00
N ALA A 153 -2.66 1.02 2.78
CA ALA A 153 -3.15 1.81 1.65
C ALA A 153 -4.60 1.53 1.27
N GLU A 154 -5.05 0.28 1.40
CA GLU A 154 -6.41 -0.14 1.07
C GLU A 154 -7.47 0.54 1.94
N LYS A 155 -7.10 1.05 3.11
CA LYS A 155 -7.99 1.80 4.01
C LYS A 155 -7.97 3.30 3.75
N ILE A 156 -7.00 3.78 2.99
CA ILE A 156 -6.75 5.20 2.75
C ILE A 156 -7.50 5.65 1.51
N LYS A 157 -8.08 6.84 1.56
CA LYS A 157 -8.63 7.55 0.40
C LYS A 157 -7.65 8.61 -0.08
N LYS A 158 -7.15 9.42 0.86
CA LYS A 158 -6.28 10.58 0.58
C LYS A 158 -5.36 10.86 1.75
N VAL A 159 -4.17 11.40 1.47
CA VAL A 159 -3.18 11.82 2.46
C VAL A 159 -2.70 13.22 2.11
N GLN A 160 -2.48 14.05 3.12
CA GLN A 160 -1.85 15.36 2.99
C GLN A 160 -0.70 15.44 3.98
N GLN A 161 0.51 15.70 3.49
CA GLN A 161 1.72 15.80 4.29
C GLN A 161 2.35 17.18 4.09
N HIS A 162 2.68 17.87 5.18
CA HIS A 162 3.20 19.24 5.16
C HIS A 162 4.71 19.22 5.40
N ILE A 163 5.48 19.51 4.34
CA ILE A 163 6.94 19.46 4.35
C ILE A 163 7.48 20.81 3.87
N ASN A 164 8.27 21.50 4.70
CA ASN A 164 8.93 22.76 4.35
C ASN A 164 7.99 23.80 3.73
N GLY A 165 6.81 23.98 4.33
CA GLY A 165 5.80 24.93 3.86
C GLY A 165 5.00 24.49 2.61
N LYS A 166 5.24 23.28 2.08
CA LYS A 166 4.49 22.72 0.96
C LYS A 166 3.61 21.56 1.42
N THR A 167 2.38 21.49 0.91
CA THR A 167 1.49 20.35 1.10
C THR A 167 1.65 19.37 -0.05
N LEU A 168 2.22 18.20 0.24
CA LEU A 168 2.21 17.06 -0.67
C LEU A 168 0.90 16.32 -0.50
N VAL A 169 0.23 16.02 -1.61
CA VAL A 169 -1.04 15.30 -1.62
C VAL A 169 -0.81 13.92 -2.22
N TYR A 170 -1.34 12.89 -1.58
CA TYR A 170 -1.31 11.54 -2.07
C TYR A 170 -2.73 10.96 -2.11
N GLU A 171 -3.03 10.12 -3.09
CA GLU A 171 -4.34 9.48 -3.23
C GLU A 171 -4.18 7.99 -3.44
N ASN A 172 -5.16 7.25 -2.93
CA ASN A 172 -5.21 5.82 -3.16
C ASN A 172 -5.52 5.51 -4.62
N TYR A 173 -4.76 4.58 -5.18
CA TYR A 173 -5.00 4.01 -6.50
C TYR A 173 -4.76 2.50 -6.38
N LYS A 174 -5.80 1.69 -6.66
CA LYS A 174 -5.81 0.26 -6.36
C LYS A 174 -5.37 0.00 -4.90
N ASN A 175 -4.30 -0.77 -4.70
CA ASN A 175 -3.75 -1.12 -3.39
C ASN A 175 -2.54 -0.26 -2.97
N GLY A 176 -2.28 0.84 -3.69
CA GLY A 176 -1.16 1.73 -3.44
C GLY A 176 -1.59 3.18 -3.16
N ILE A 177 -0.63 4.01 -2.81
CA ILE A 177 -0.81 5.45 -2.65
C ILE A 177 0.19 6.17 -3.57
N LEU A 178 -0.34 7.08 -4.38
CA LEU A 178 0.42 7.83 -5.38
C LEU A 178 0.44 9.32 -5.05
N GLN A 179 1.57 9.97 -5.34
CA GLN A 179 1.68 11.40 -5.16
C GLN A 179 0.98 12.14 -6.30
N ARG A 180 0.12 13.09 -5.96
CA ARG A 180 -0.39 14.10 -6.88
C ARG A 180 0.69 15.15 -7.15
N ILE A 181 1.08 15.29 -8.42
CA ILE A 181 2.10 16.26 -8.86
C ILE A 181 1.49 17.46 -9.60
N VAL A 182 0.26 17.30 -10.10
CA VAL A 182 -0.57 18.36 -10.69
C VAL A 182 -2.00 18.22 -10.16
N ASP A 183 -2.59 19.33 -9.74
CA ASP A 183 -4.00 19.42 -9.34
C ASP A 183 -4.79 20.26 -10.35
N GLY A 184 -6.12 20.15 -10.30
CA GLY A 184 -7.05 20.84 -11.19
C GLY A 184 -8.11 19.92 -11.77
N PRO A 185 -8.79 20.35 -12.85
CA PRO A 185 -9.73 19.52 -13.61
C PRO A 185 -9.10 18.22 -14.10
N MET A 186 -7.82 18.25 -14.49
CA MET A 186 -6.99 17.07 -14.70
C MET A 186 -5.95 16.94 -13.59
N ILE A 187 -5.86 15.75 -13.03
CA ILE A 187 -4.96 15.42 -11.93
C ILE A 187 -3.88 14.51 -12.49
N VAL A 188 -2.62 14.85 -12.26
CA VAL A 188 -1.49 13.98 -12.60
C VAL A 188 -0.95 13.37 -11.31
N MET A 189 -0.92 12.06 -11.27
CA MET A 189 -0.31 11.27 -10.21
C MET A 189 0.98 10.63 -10.73
N ARG A 190 2.02 10.61 -9.91
CA ARG A 190 3.31 10.02 -10.27
C ARG A 190 3.55 8.74 -9.49
N ASN A 191 3.99 7.69 -10.19
CA ASN A 191 4.61 6.54 -9.56
C ASN A 191 5.95 6.96 -8.93
N PRO A 192 6.15 6.83 -7.60
CA PRO A 192 7.40 7.19 -6.93
C PRO A 192 8.59 6.28 -7.29
N PHE A 193 8.33 5.10 -7.86
CA PHE A 193 9.33 4.09 -8.24
C PHE A 193 9.12 3.63 -9.70
N PRO A 194 9.38 4.47 -10.71
CA PRO A 194 9.31 4.03 -12.10
C PRO A 194 10.46 3.05 -12.36
N THR A 195 10.14 1.79 -12.67
CA THR A 195 11.18 0.81 -13.05
C THR A 195 11.43 0.86 -14.54
N THR A 196 12.68 0.68 -14.97
CA THR A 196 12.96 0.46 -16.39
C THR A 196 12.59 -0.97 -16.76
N ALA A 197 12.20 -1.21 -18.02
CA ALA A 197 11.74 -2.50 -18.55
C ALA A 197 12.58 -3.72 -18.11
N ARG A 198 13.90 -3.54 -17.97
CA ARG A 198 14.86 -4.59 -17.60
C ARG A 198 14.81 -4.98 -16.12
N SER A 199 14.51 -4.03 -15.23
CA SER A 199 14.33 -4.27 -13.79
C SER A 199 12.94 -4.81 -13.45
N GLY A 200 11.90 -4.37 -14.17
CA GLY A 200 10.53 -4.86 -13.98
C GLY A 200 10.39 -6.35 -14.29
N LEU A 201 10.94 -6.82 -15.43
CA LEU A 201 10.83 -8.22 -15.85
C LEU A 201 11.52 -9.18 -14.86
N ASN A 202 12.74 -8.86 -14.42
CA ASN A 202 13.47 -9.70 -13.45
C ASN A 202 12.78 -9.73 -12.09
N ASN A 203 12.16 -8.62 -11.67
CA ASN A 203 11.46 -8.52 -10.39
C ASN A 203 10.08 -9.21 -10.43
N LEU A 204 9.40 -9.20 -11.57
CA LEU A 204 8.12 -9.88 -11.77
C LEU A 204 8.30 -11.40 -11.91
N VAL A 205 9.37 -11.87 -12.56
CA VAL A 205 9.72 -13.29 -12.58
C VAL A 205 10.06 -13.78 -11.16
N ASN A 206 10.74 -12.97 -10.37
CA ASN A 206 11.03 -13.28 -8.95
C ASN A 206 9.79 -13.18 -8.04
N GLN A 207 8.81 -12.32 -8.34
CA GLN A 207 7.55 -12.21 -7.57
C GLN A 207 6.48 -13.24 -8.00
N ALA A 208 6.39 -13.57 -9.29
CA ALA A 208 5.50 -14.61 -9.81
C ALA A 208 5.94 -16.01 -9.35
N ALA A 209 7.23 -16.19 -9.06
CA ALA A 209 7.76 -17.41 -8.48
C ALA A 209 7.29 -17.69 -7.03
N ASP A 210 6.71 -16.72 -6.30
CA ASP A 210 6.69 -16.81 -4.83
C ASP A 210 5.36 -16.70 -4.07
N SER A 211 4.16 -16.59 -4.68
CA SER A 211 2.95 -16.89 -3.86
C SER A 211 1.62 -17.19 -4.54
N VAL A 212 1.29 -16.66 -5.73
CA VAL A 212 -0.06 -16.86 -6.29
C VAL A 212 -0.05 -17.60 -7.61
N ALA A 213 0.86 -17.23 -8.53
CA ALA A 213 1.02 -17.97 -9.79
C ALA A 213 1.65 -19.34 -9.56
N LYS A 214 2.64 -19.46 -8.66
CA LYS A 214 3.19 -20.75 -8.22
C LYS A 214 2.15 -21.58 -7.46
N GLU A 215 1.35 -21.01 -6.57
CA GLU A 215 0.34 -21.79 -5.82
C GLU A 215 -0.88 -22.18 -6.69
N MET A 216 -1.28 -21.35 -7.67
CA MET A 216 -2.30 -21.72 -8.66
C MET A 216 -1.76 -22.70 -9.70
N ALA A 217 -0.52 -22.53 -10.17
CA ALA A 217 0.14 -23.48 -11.05
C ALA A 217 0.45 -24.79 -10.33
N GLU A 218 0.86 -24.78 -9.05
CA GLU A 218 1.10 -25.98 -8.23
C GLU A 218 -0.22 -26.64 -7.84
N ARG A 219 -1.31 -25.91 -7.54
CA ARG A 219 -2.64 -26.51 -7.32
C ARG A 219 -3.29 -27.02 -8.61
N SER A 220 -3.03 -26.40 -9.75
CA SER A 220 -3.45 -26.88 -11.06
C SER A 220 -2.63 -28.12 -11.45
N LEU A 221 -1.31 -28.08 -11.23
CA LEU A 221 -0.40 -29.21 -11.41
C LEU A 221 -0.71 -30.36 -10.44
N GLU A 222 -1.04 -30.12 -9.16
CA GLU A 222 -1.47 -31.15 -8.20
C GLU A 222 -2.84 -31.74 -8.54
N ARG A 223 -3.79 -30.92 -9.02
CA ARG A 223 -5.10 -31.42 -9.50
C ARG A 223 -4.97 -32.24 -10.77
N HIS A 224 -4.03 -31.90 -11.65
CA HIS A 224 -3.83 -32.57 -12.93
C HIS A 224 -2.68 -33.56 -12.93
N LEU A 225 -1.90 -33.73 -11.86
CA LEU A 225 -0.89 -34.81 -11.74
C LEU A 225 -1.53 -36.18 -11.54
N GLY A 226 -2.81 -36.25 -11.15
CA GLY A 226 -3.60 -37.48 -11.19
C GLY A 226 -4.03 -37.87 -12.60
N ASP A 227 -4.36 -36.88 -13.44
CA ASP A 227 -4.93 -37.10 -14.78
C ASP A 227 -3.92 -36.94 -15.93
N ALA A 228 -2.78 -36.25 -15.73
CA ALA A 228 -1.74 -36.04 -16.75
C ALA A 228 -0.95 -37.32 -17.09
N VAL A 229 -1.17 -38.41 -16.36
CA VAL A 229 -0.69 -39.75 -16.74
C VAL A 229 -1.52 -40.31 -17.93
N SER A 230 -2.69 -39.72 -18.26
CA SER A 230 -3.61 -40.26 -19.29
C SER A 230 -3.51 -39.61 -20.68
N GLY A 231 -2.74 -38.53 -20.86
CA GLY A 231 -2.49 -37.94 -22.19
C GLY A 231 -3.68 -37.20 -22.83
N ASP A 232 -4.60 -36.68 -22.03
CA ASP A 232 -5.79 -35.98 -22.52
C ASP A 232 -5.46 -34.58 -23.07
N ALA A 233 -5.79 -34.32 -24.33
CA ALA A 233 -5.42 -33.09 -25.04
C ALA A 233 -6.19 -31.86 -24.54
N GLU A 234 -7.44 -32.03 -24.08
CA GLU A 234 -8.24 -30.94 -23.50
C GLU A 234 -7.63 -30.39 -22.21
N ALA A 235 -7.02 -31.26 -21.39
CA ALA A 235 -6.32 -30.83 -20.18
C ALA A 235 -5.06 -30.01 -20.49
N GLN A 236 -4.37 -30.30 -21.60
CA GLN A 236 -3.21 -29.52 -22.03
C GLN A 236 -3.59 -28.16 -22.61
N ASP A 237 -4.68 -28.07 -23.36
CA ASP A 237 -5.20 -26.81 -23.89
C ASP A 237 -5.69 -25.89 -22.77
N GLN A 238 -6.38 -26.44 -21.75
CA GLN A 238 -6.83 -25.65 -20.60
C GLN A 238 -5.65 -25.12 -19.75
N ILE A 239 -4.60 -25.92 -19.59
CA ILE A 239 -3.35 -25.49 -18.94
C ILE A 239 -2.68 -24.36 -19.73
N ALA A 240 -2.66 -24.45 -21.07
CA ALA A 240 -2.09 -23.41 -21.92
C ALA A 240 -2.89 -22.10 -21.83
N GLU A 241 -4.22 -22.17 -21.82
CA GLU A 241 -5.11 -21.01 -21.67
C GLU A 241 -4.95 -20.33 -20.30
N ASP A 242 -4.86 -21.11 -19.21
CA ASP A 242 -4.62 -20.58 -17.86
C ASP A 242 -3.23 -19.93 -17.74
N LEU A 243 -2.21 -20.51 -18.39
CA LEU A 243 -0.87 -19.93 -18.50
C LEU A 243 -0.85 -18.63 -19.33
N GLU A 244 -1.66 -18.56 -20.39
CA GLU A 244 -1.80 -17.38 -21.23
C GLU A 244 -2.54 -16.26 -20.51
N ASN A 245 -3.63 -16.57 -19.81
CA ASN A 245 -4.36 -15.63 -18.94
C ASN A 245 -3.48 -15.12 -17.79
N ALA A 246 -2.68 -16.00 -17.16
CA ALA A 246 -1.71 -15.60 -16.15
C ALA A 246 -0.59 -14.71 -16.74
N ARG A 247 -0.18 -14.97 -17.99
CA ARG A 247 0.77 -14.12 -18.73
C ARG A 247 0.17 -12.77 -19.13
N GLU A 248 -1.11 -12.70 -19.48
CA GLU A 248 -1.80 -11.44 -19.78
C GLU A 248 -1.96 -10.56 -18.53
N LEU A 249 -2.33 -11.15 -17.40
CA LEU A 249 -2.35 -10.49 -16.08
C LEU A 249 -0.97 -9.94 -15.71
N SER A 250 0.06 -10.77 -15.88
CA SER A 250 1.48 -10.42 -15.69
C SER A 250 1.94 -9.30 -16.62
N ASN A 251 1.56 -9.32 -17.90
CA ASN A 251 1.91 -8.29 -18.89
C ASN A 251 1.16 -6.98 -18.70
N THR A 252 -0.05 -7.03 -18.14
CA THR A 252 -0.81 -5.84 -17.79
C THR A 252 -0.13 -5.13 -16.63
N ASP A 253 0.18 -5.86 -15.55
CA ASP A 253 0.95 -5.36 -14.40
C ASP A 253 2.38 -4.95 -14.78
N ALA A 254 3.04 -5.64 -15.71
CA ALA A 254 4.37 -5.29 -16.20
C ALA A 254 4.44 -3.99 -17.01
N ARG A 255 3.39 -3.70 -17.77
CA ARG A 255 3.24 -2.41 -18.44
C ARG A 255 3.06 -1.29 -17.42
N PHE A 256 2.35 -1.51 -16.30
CA PHE A 256 2.27 -0.53 -15.21
C PHE A 256 3.63 -0.23 -14.54
N MET A 257 4.52 -1.21 -14.46
CA MET A 257 5.85 -1.07 -13.83
C MET A 257 6.78 -0.06 -14.53
N GLN A 258 6.52 0.29 -15.80
CA GLN A 258 7.30 1.24 -16.59
C GLN A 258 6.76 2.69 -16.55
N ASN A 259 5.59 2.92 -15.95
CA ASN A 259 4.81 4.13 -16.20
C ASN A 259 4.98 5.18 -15.11
N GLU A 260 5.53 6.33 -15.48
CA GLU A 260 5.78 7.44 -14.57
C GLU A 260 4.50 8.19 -14.15
N TYR A 261 3.44 8.22 -14.99
CA TYR A 261 2.30 9.13 -14.81
C TYR A 261 0.93 8.48 -15.03
N LEU A 262 0.01 8.72 -14.09
CA LEU A 262 -1.41 8.44 -14.23
C LEU A 262 -2.18 9.76 -14.29
N ILE A 263 -3.11 9.87 -15.23
CA ILE A 263 -3.96 11.04 -15.38
C ILE A 263 -5.38 10.66 -15.01
N LYS A 264 -5.96 11.44 -14.08
CA LYS A 264 -7.36 11.34 -13.71
C LYS A 264 -8.07 12.62 -14.09
N THR A 265 -9.22 12.54 -14.73
CA THR A 265 -10.10 13.70 -14.90
C THR A 265 -11.02 13.80 -13.68
N ARG A 266 -11.31 15.01 -13.20
CA ARG A 266 -12.18 15.21 -12.02
C ARG A 266 -13.66 14.91 -12.31
N ALA A 267 -14.05 15.04 -13.58
CA ALA A 267 -15.41 14.85 -14.06
C ALA A 267 -15.78 13.37 -14.34
N GLY A 268 -14.81 12.45 -14.31
CA GLY A 268 -15.04 11.02 -14.53
C GLY A 268 -14.29 10.16 -13.53
N ASP A 269 -14.79 8.95 -13.28
CA ASP A 269 -14.11 7.96 -12.44
C ASP A 269 -12.96 7.25 -13.18
N GLY A 270 -12.79 7.52 -14.48
CA GLY A 270 -11.75 6.96 -15.31
C GLY A 270 -10.35 7.49 -14.97
N VAL A 271 -9.39 6.57 -14.85
CA VAL A 271 -7.96 6.88 -14.80
C VAL A 271 -7.34 6.44 -16.12
N THR A 272 -6.75 7.38 -16.85
CA THR A 272 -5.98 7.11 -18.06
C THR A 272 -4.51 6.98 -17.71
N ILE A 273 -3.88 5.90 -18.14
CA ILE A 273 -2.44 5.69 -17.98
C ILE A 273 -1.77 6.26 -19.22
N ILE A 274 -0.84 7.20 -19.03
CA ILE A 274 -0.12 7.81 -20.14
C ILE A 274 1.28 7.22 -20.23
N GLN A 275 1.61 6.79 -21.43
CA GLN A 275 2.82 6.07 -21.80
C GLN A 275 3.44 6.75 -23.04
N PRO A 276 4.75 6.55 -23.32
CA PRO A 276 5.37 7.15 -24.50
C PRO A 276 4.69 6.78 -25.83
N ASP A 277 4.18 5.56 -25.94
CA ASP A 277 3.51 5.03 -27.15
C ASP A 277 2.09 5.59 -27.36
N ASN A 278 1.40 5.98 -26.29
CA ASN A 278 0.05 6.56 -26.36
C ASN A 278 0.02 8.09 -26.14
N PHE A 279 1.16 8.69 -25.80
CA PHE A 279 1.27 10.11 -25.45
C PHE A 279 0.78 11.01 -26.58
N ASP A 280 1.24 10.79 -27.81
CA ASP A 280 0.89 11.66 -28.94
C ASP A 280 -0.60 11.62 -29.26
N SER A 281 -1.21 10.43 -29.18
CA SER A 281 -2.66 10.25 -29.34
C SER A 281 -3.44 10.99 -28.25
N TRP A 282 -3.00 10.88 -26.99
CA TRP A 282 -3.60 11.61 -25.88
C TRP A 282 -3.46 13.13 -26.03
N VAL A 283 -2.29 13.62 -26.46
CA VAL A 283 -2.05 15.06 -26.74
C VAL A 283 -2.95 15.56 -27.88
N ALA A 284 -3.16 14.76 -28.93
CA ALA A 284 -4.07 15.11 -30.00
C ALA A 284 -5.50 15.32 -29.49
N GLY A 285 -5.97 14.46 -28.58
CA GLY A 285 -7.25 14.62 -27.90
C GLY A 285 -7.35 15.91 -27.07
N LEU A 286 -6.28 16.32 -26.38
CA LEU A 286 -6.25 17.61 -25.67
C LEU A 286 -6.33 18.81 -26.62
N LYS A 287 -5.61 18.77 -27.76
CA LYS A 287 -5.62 19.85 -28.76
C LYS A 287 -6.99 20.07 -29.36
N ALA A 288 -7.70 18.98 -29.67
CA ALA A 288 -9.05 19.05 -30.22
C ALA A 288 -10.01 19.84 -29.33
N ASN A 289 -9.74 19.88 -28.02
CA ASN A 289 -10.58 20.53 -27.02
C ASN A 289 -9.95 21.81 -26.43
N CYS A 290 -8.78 22.25 -26.93
CA CYS A 290 -8.14 23.47 -26.44
C CYS A 290 -7.26 24.15 -27.49
N ALA A 291 -7.79 25.25 -28.05
CA ALA A 291 -7.08 26.07 -29.03
C ALA A 291 -5.76 26.66 -28.51
N ALA A 292 -5.67 26.97 -27.20
CA ALA A 292 -4.47 27.53 -26.57
C ALA A 292 -3.25 26.58 -26.60
N LEU A 293 -3.45 25.29 -26.91
CA LEU A 293 -2.36 24.34 -27.08
C LEU A 293 -1.67 24.43 -28.45
N SER A 294 -2.28 25.08 -29.45
CA SER A 294 -1.77 25.09 -30.84
C SER A 294 -0.33 25.59 -30.96
N ASP A 295 0.03 26.61 -30.17
CA ASP A 295 1.36 27.24 -30.20
C ASP A 295 2.36 26.65 -29.20
N ARG A 296 1.93 25.68 -28.37
CA ARG A 296 2.71 25.13 -27.25
C ARG A 296 3.41 23.83 -27.57
N ARG A 297 4.05 23.73 -28.74
CA ARG A 297 4.84 22.55 -29.15
C ARG A 297 5.96 22.23 -28.15
N ASP A 298 6.45 23.22 -27.41
CA ASP A 298 7.43 23.07 -26.33
C ASP A 298 6.94 22.17 -25.17
N LEU A 299 5.62 22.12 -24.93
CA LEU A 299 4.99 21.31 -23.89
C LEU A 299 4.60 19.89 -24.35
N MET A 300 4.56 19.63 -25.65
CA MET A 300 4.11 18.37 -26.25
C MET A 300 5.22 17.31 -26.23
N LYS A 301 5.82 17.10 -25.07
CA LYS A 301 6.85 16.08 -24.85
C LYS A 301 6.45 15.24 -23.67
N TYR A 302 6.66 13.92 -23.74
CA TYR A 302 6.28 13.00 -22.67
C TYR A 302 6.88 13.41 -21.31
N ASN A 303 8.15 13.81 -21.28
CA ASN A 303 8.82 14.29 -20.07
C ASN A 303 8.34 15.69 -19.57
N LYS A 304 7.43 16.34 -20.30
CA LYS A 304 6.79 17.62 -19.94
C LYS A 304 5.32 17.45 -19.58
N ILE A 305 4.83 16.23 -19.40
CA ILE A 305 3.41 15.94 -19.13
C ILE A 305 2.83 16.76 -17.97
N TYR A 306 3.56 16.98 -16.88
CA TYR A 306 3.08 17.79 -15.77
C TYR A 306 2.94 19.27 -16.14
N ALA A 307 3.84 19.79 -16.97
CA ALA A 307 3.80 21.18 -17.43
C ALA A 307 2.67 21.37 -18.46
N LEU A 308 2.49 20.39 -19.35
CA LEU A 308 1.39 20.33 -20.29
C LEU A 308 0.03 20.32 -19.58
N VAL A 309 -0.16 19.42 -18.59
CA VAL A 309 -1.42 19.34 -17.86
C VAL A 309 -1.66 20.59 -17.00
N ARG A 310 -0.61 21.17 -16.39
CA ARG A 310 -0.76 22.46 -15.69
C ARG A 310 -1.25 23.55 -16.63
N PHE A 311 -0.64 23.68 -17.81
CA PHE A 311 -1.07 24.66 -18.80
C PHE A 311 -2.51 24.39 -19.28
N TYR A 312 -2.86 23.13 -19.53
CA TYR A 312 -4.20 22.75 -19.94
C TYR A 312 -5.24 23.10 -18.87
N ASN A 313 -4.96 22.78 -17.60
CA ASN A 313 -5.83 23.10 -16.47
C ASN A 313 -6.05 24.61 -16.26
N THR A 314 -5.11 25.47 -16.68
CA THR A 314 -5.21 26.92 -16.48
C THR A 314 -5.75 27.67 -17.68
N SER A 315 -5.55 27.12 -18.89
CA SER A 315 -5.79 27.85 -20.14
C SER A 315 -6.97 27.30 -20.94
N CYS A 316 -7.49 26.13 -20.55
CA CYS A 316 -8.54 25.41 -21.29
C CYS A 316 -9.77 25.07 -20.43
N HIS A 317 -9.69 25.32 -19.13
CA HIS A 317 -10.72 25.15 -18.10
C HIS A 317 -10.68 26.35 -17.17
#